data_AF-A0A925EZN0-F1
#
_entry.id   AF-A0A925EZN0-F1
#
_cell.length_a   1.000
_cell.length_b   1.000
_cell.length_c   1.000
_cell.angle_alpha   90.00
_cell.angle_beta   90.00
_cell.angle_gamma   90.00
#
_symmetry.space_group_name_H-M   'P 1'
#
loop_
_entity.id
_entity.type
_entity.pdbx_description
1 polymer ?
#
loop_
_entity_poly.entity_id
_entity_poly.type
_entity_poly.pdbx_seq_one_letter_code
_entity_poly.pdbx_strand_id
1 'polypeptide(L)'
;PFHTYLPRHWNVHDSIKYVTFKDIMEHRSGFRFGGDSEFYNDIKGNMVQGCNMSLRGEFDYSNHNYDVMRLLIPAVAGYDIPQYNKNPGAAELMQAGMYAGFYVTYIQNEVFAPAGIDNPGSISCKALPFVTGKCYKFPYNNKSGTDFGDVTLEAGAQGWVMSAAQLAKFFRKLHYSTSILSQEFSEFMIKYKMGYDRSGNTDRGMTCYWKGGSYSSNQNAGALKSLVIGFGNHVQVSLIINSDFTGPKAARTVIMEAVDNMPKSFK
;
A
#
# COMPACT_ATOMS: atom_id res chain seq x y z
N PRO A 1 14.68 -13.97 -6.35
CA PRO A 1 13.34 -14.56 -6.08
C PRO A 1 12.92 -14.20 -4.66
N PHE A 2 11.64 -13.93 -4.39
CA PHE A 2 11.24 -13.46 -3.06
C PHE A 2 11.06 -14.61 -2.04
N HIS A 3 10.78 -15.83 -2.53
CA HIS A 3 10.40 -16.96 -1.68
C HIS A 3 11.45 -17.35 -0.63
N THR A 4 12.72 -16.98 -0.82
CA THR A 4 13.83 -17.27 0.10
C THR A 4 13.70 -16.54 1.43
N TYR A 5 12.84 -15.53 1.50
CA TYR A 5 12.56 -14.73 2.69
C TYR A 5 11.24 -15.13 3.37
N LEU A 6 10.52 -16.12 2.85
CA LEU A 6 9.32 -16.66 3.50
C LEU A 6 9.69 -17.55 4.71
N PRO A 7 8.78 -17.72 5.69
CA PRO A 7 9.02 -18.61 6.82
C PRO A 7 9.38 -20.03 6.37
N ARG A 8 10.49 -20.57 6.89
CA ARG A 8 11.05 -21.85 6.41
C ARG A 8 10.14 -23.06 6.57
N HIS A 9 9.22 -23.05 7.53
CA HIS A 9 8.27 -24.13 7.79
C HIS A 9 7.04 -24.08 6.88
N TRP A 10 6.88 -23.05 6.04
CA TRP A 10 5.79 -22.97 5.10
C TRP A 10 5.96 -23.97 3.96
N ASN A 11 4.85 -24.62 3.58
CA ASN A 11 4.79 -25.37 2.34
C ASN A 11 4.57 -24.37 1.19
N VAL A 12 5.60 -24.11 0.40
CA VAL A 12 5.55 -23.12 -0.68
C VAL A 12 5.46 -23.83 -2.03
N HIS A 13 4.44 -23.51 -2.81
CA HIS A 13 4.23 -24.08 -4.14
C HIS A 13 5.41 -23.74 -5.07
N ASP A 14 5.79 -24.69 -5.95
CA ASP A 14 6.97 -24.54 -6.81
C ASP A 14 6.90 -23.33 -7.74
N SER A 15 5.71 -22.93 -8.19
CA SER A 15 5.55 -21.74 -9.05
C SER A 15 6.01 -20.44 -8.37
N ILE A 16 5.89 -20.34 -7.04
CA ILE A 16 6.32 -19.16 -6.27
C ILE A 16 7.85 -18.96 -6.35
N LYS A 17 8.62 -20.03 -6.57
CA LYS A 17 10.09 -19.96 -6.66
C LYS A 17 10.58 -19.12 -7.84
N TYR A 18 9.74 -18.95 -8.87
CA TYR A 18 10.06 -18.18 -10.07
C TYR A 18 9.64 -16.71 -9.98
N VAL A 19 8.85 -16.35 -8.97
CA VAL A 19 8.35 -14.99 -8.80
C VAL A 19 9.41 -14.12 -8.11
N THR A 20 9.61 -12.93 -8.63
CA THR A 20 10.59 -11.95 -8.14
C THR A 20 9.93 -10.81 -7.36
N PHE A 21 10.73 -10.03 -6.63
CA PHE A 21 10.27 -8.79 -6.01
C PHE A 21 9.68 -7.81 -7.04
N LYS A 22 10.28 -7.74 -8.24
CA LYS A 22 9.78 -6.91 -9.34
C LYS A 22 8.39 -7.36 -9.79
N ASP A 23 8.17 -8.66 -9.94
CA ASP A 23 6.87 -9.20 -10.33
C ASP A 23 5.79 -8.85 -9.30
N ILE A 24 6.12 -8.92 -8.01
CA ILE A 24 5.24 -8.49 -6.92
C ILE A 24 4.92 -6.99 -7.02
N MET A 25 5.94 -6.14 -7.06
CA MET A 25 5.76 -4.69 -7.01
C MET A 25 5.02 -4.13 -8.24
N GLU A 26 5.07 -4.82 -9.37
CA GLU A 26 4.38 -4.44 -10.61
C GLU A 26 3.00 -5.10 -10.79
N HIS A 27 2.51 -5.88 -9.82
CA HIS A 27 1.29 -6.68 -9.96
C HIS A 27 1.35 -7.65 -11.17
N ARG A 28 2.50 -8.31 -11.36
CA ARG A 28 2.81 -9.22 -12.47
C ARG A 28 3.23 -10.62 -12.01
N SER A 29 2.97 -10.96 -10.75
CA SER A 29 3.31 -12.26 -10.15
C SER A 29 2.54 -13.45 -10.74
N GLY A 30 1.39 -13.22 -11.37
CA GLY A 30 0.45 -14.27 -11.74
C GLY A 30 -0.44 -14.75 -10.58
N PHE A 31 -0.49 -14.01 -9.46
CA PHE A 31 -1.44 -14.27 -8.37
C PHE A 31 -2.88 -14.12 -8.85
N ARG A 32 -3.71 -15.13 -8.57
CA ARG A 32 -5.15 -15.19 -8.91
C ARG A 32 -5.93 -15.75 -7.72
N PHE A 33 -5.67 -15.16 -6.56
CA PHE A 33 -6.33 -15.53 -5.32
C PHE A 33 -7.66 -14.79 -5.21
N GLY A 34 -8.68 -15.49 -4.71
CA GLY A 34 -9.97 -14.87 -4.43
C GLY A 34 -9.97 -14.16 -3.08
N GLY A 35 -10.81 -13.14 -2.95
CA GLY A 35 -10.99 -12.39 -1.70
C GLY A 35 -9.85 -11.41 -1.40
N ASP A 36 -10.11 -10.55 -0.41
CA ASP A 36 -9.22 -9.48 0.07
C ASP A 36 -8.83 -9.72 1.53
N SER A 37 -8.71 -10.99 1.96
CA SER A 37 -8.28 -11.32 3.31
C SER A 37 -6.76 -11.31 3.38
N GLU A 38 -6.23 -10.48 4.28
CA GLU A 38 -4.82 -10.11 4.28
C GLU A 38 -4.10 -10.69 5.50
N PHE A 39 -4.71 -11.61 6.28
CA PHE A 39 -4.09 -12.15 7.49
C PHE A 39 -2.93 -13.09 7.17
N TYR A 40 -2.09 -13.35 8.18
CA TYR A 40 -0.88 -14.17 8.02
C TYR A 40 -1.21 -15.57 7.48
N ASN A 41 -2.32 -16.14 7.95
CA ASN A 41 -2.80 -17.46 7.49
C ASN A 41 -3.30 -17.42 6.04
N ASP A 42 -3.85 -16.30 5.57
CA ASP A 42 -4.29 -16.16 4.18
C ASP A 42 -3.09 -16.03 3.25
N ILE A 43 -2.10 -15.21 3.63
CA ILE A 43 -0.82 -15.11 2.91
C ILE A 43 -0.15 -16.49 2.85
N LYS A 44 -0.15 -17.25 3.96
CA LYS A 44 0.35 -18.62 4.00
C LYS A 44 -0.40 -19.54 3.04
N GLY A 45 -1.73 -19.50 3.06
CA GLY A 45 -2.60 -20.27 2.16
C GLY A 45 -2.33 -19.96 0.68
N ASN A 46 -2.14 -18.68 0.35
CA ASN A 46 -1.79 -18.23 -1.00
C ASN A 46 -0.42 -18.78 -1.46
N MET A 47 0.57 -18.86 -0.56
CA MET A 47 1.87 -19.46 -0.90
C MET A 47 1.78 -20.97 -1.13
N VAL A 48 0.83 -21.66 -0.49
CA VAL A 48 0.51 -23.07 -0.76
C VAL A 48 -0.22 -23.23 -2.09
N GLN A 49 -1.14 -22.32 -2.43
CA GLN A 49 -1.90 -22.35 -3.67
C GLN A 49 -1.01 -22.07 -4.90
N GLY A 50 -0.04 -21.16 -4.78
CA GLY A 50 0.88 -20.82 -5.86
C GLY A 50 0.33 -19.82 -6.88
N CYS A 51 1.18 -19.35 -7.78
CA CYS A 51 0.79 -18.46 -8.88
C CYS A 51 0.48 -19.21 -10.18
N ASN A 52 -0.29 -18.58 -11.07
CA ASN A 52 -0.48 -19.03 -12.43
C ASN A 52 0.71 -18.60 -13.30
N MET A 53 1.58 -19.55 -13.65
CA MET A 53 2.81 -19.28 -14.40
C MET A 53 2.58 -18.83 -15.85
N SER A 54 1.47 -19.19 -16.49
CA SER A 54 1.19 -18.71 -17.84
C SER A 54 0.81 -17.23 -17.87
N LEU A 55 0.36 -16.68 -16.73
CA LEU A 55 -0.02 -15.27 -16.58
C LEU A 55 1.06 -14.44 -15.87
N ARG A 56 2.19 -15.05 -15.50
CA ARG A 56 3.31 -14.31 -14.92
C ARG A 56 3.86 -13.32 -15.96
N GLY A 57 4.06 -12.08 -15.54
CA GLY A 57 4.43 -10.99 -16.44
C GLY A 57 3.22 -10.23 -16.97
N GLU A 58 2.00 -10.76 -16.89
CA GLU A 58 0.78 -10.02 -17.20
C GLU A 58 0.33 -9.19 -16.00
N PHE A 59 -0.08 -7.94 -16.25
CA PHE A 59 -0.54 -7.05 -15.19
C PHE A 59 -1.93 -7.49 -14.71
N ASP A 60 -2.06 -7.71 -13.41
CA ASP A 60 -3.34 -7.94 -12.73
C ASP A 60 -3.26 -7.46 -11.28
N TYR A 61 -4.02 -6.41 -10.97
CA TYR A 61 -4.00 -5.79 -9.65
C TYR A 61 -4.46 -6.79 -8.59
N SER A 62 -3.67 -6.95 -7.54
CA SER A 62 -4.01 -7.82 -6.42
C SER A 62 -3.27 -7.39 -5.16
N ASN A 63 -4.01 -7.14 -4.08
CA ASN A 63 -3.48 -6.77 -2.76
C ASN A 63 -2.49 -7.82 -2.24
N HIS A 64 -2.72 -9.10 -2.54
CA HIS A 64 -1.85 -10.22 -2.16
C HIS A 64 -0.38 -10.05 -2.58
N ASN A 65 -0.12 -9.30 -3.66
CA ASN A 65 1.25 -8.92 -4.03
C ASN A 65 1.90 -8.06 -2.93
N TYR A 66 1.19 -7.07 -2.42
CA TYR A 66 1.72 -6.16 -1.40
C TYR A 66 1.58 -6.71 0.01
N ASP A 67 0.59 -7.56 0.30
CA ASP A 67 0.43 -8.13 1.64
C ASP A 67 1.61 -9.04 2.02
N VAL A 68 2.13 -9.83 1.08
CA VAL A 68 3.32 -10.64 1.35
C VAL A 68 4.53 -9.76 1.68
N MET A 69 4.60 -8.51 1.20
CA MET A 69 5.71 -7.60 1.51
C MET A 69 5.83 -7.29 3.00
N ARG A 70 4.75 -7.39 3.80
CA ARG A 70 4.87 -7.21 5.25
C ARG A 70 5.67 -8.32 5.94
N LEU A 71 5.77 -9.50 5.31
CA LEU A 71 6.67 -10.57 5.75
C LEU A 71 8.08 -10.33 5.20
N LEU A 72 8.16 -9.93 3.93
CA LEU A 72 9.43 -9.83 3.21
C LEU A 72 10.27 -8.64 3.68
N ILE A 73 9.67 -7.48 3.93
CA ILE A 73 10.39 -6.27 4.36
C ILE A 73 11.19 -6.50 5.64
N PRO A 74 10.59 -6.95 6.77
CA PRO A 74 11.37 -7.17 7.98
C PRO A 74 12.39 -8.32 7.83
N ALA A 75 12.09 -9.37 7.03
CA ALA A 75 13.04 -10.44 6.76
C ALA A 75 14.26 -9.95 5.95
N VAL A 76 14.04 -9.13 4.92
CA VAL A 76 15.10 -8.52 4.10
C VAL A 76 15.91 -7.52 4.91
N ALA A 77 15.24 -6.75 5.78
CA ALA A 77 15.88 -5.80 6.69
C ALA A 77 16.67 -6.47 7.82
N GLY A 78 16.61 -7.81 7.94
CA GLY A 78 17.40 -8.57 8.91
C GLY A 78 16.87 -8.51 10.34
N TYR A 79 15.58 -8.24 10.55
CA TYR A 79 14.98 -8.35 11.87
C TYR A 79 15.04 -9.81 12.36
N ASP A 80 15.29 -9.97 13.66
CA ASP A 80 15.39 -11.28 14.30
C ASP A 80 14.01 -11.90 14.47
N ILE A 81 13.56 -12.63 13.45
CA ILE A 81 12.30 -13.37 13.43
C ILE A 81 12.63 -14.87 13.46
N PRO A 82 12.21 -15.60 14.51
CA PRO A 82 12.49 -17.02 14.64
C PRO A 82 12.10 -17.80 13.38
N GLN A 83 13.03 -18.61 12.88
CA GLN A 83 12.80 -19.48 11.72
C GLN A 83 12.68 -20.94 12.18
N TYR A 84 11.58 -21.57 11.83
CA TYR A 84 11.30 -22.96 12.19
C TYR A 84 11.42 -23.86 10.96
N ASN A 85 11.93 -25.08 11.13
CA ASN A 85 12.02 -26.05 10.03
C ASN A 85 10.76 -26.91 9.90
N LYS A 86 9.84 -26.86 10.87
CA LYS A 86 8.56 -27.57 10.91
C LYS A 86 7.51 -26.65 11.53
N ASN A 87 6.23 -26.96 11.36
CA ASN A 87 5.14 -26.18 11.95
C ASN A 87 5.34 -26.04 13.48
N PRO A 88 5.53 -24.83 14.01
CA PRO A 88 5.85 -24.62 15.41
C PRO A 88 4.59 -24.52 16.31
N GLY A 89 3.40 -24.81 15.77
CA GLY A 89 2.15 -24.76 16.52
C GLY A 89 1.85 -23.35 17.03
N ALA A 90 1.58 -23.21 18.33
CA ALA A 90 1.23 -21.93 18.95
C ALA A 90 2.29 -20.82 18.75
N ALA A 91 3.58 -21.18 18.62
CA ALA A 91 4.64 -20.21 18.38
C ALA A 91 4.57 -19.54 16.98
N GLU A 92 3.79 -20.10 16.03
CA GLU A 92 3.54 -19.46 14.74
C GLU A 92 2.75 -18.15 14.89
N LEU A 93 1.82 -18.08 15.86
CA LEU A 93 1.06 -16.85 16.12
C LEU A 93 1.96 -15.72 16.63
N MET A 94 2.94 -16.06 17.47
CA MET A 94 3.95 -15.10 17.92
C MET A 94 4.81 -14.61 16.75
N GLN A 95 5.25 -15.54 15.89
CA GLN A 95 6.02 -15.22 14.69
C GLN A 95 5.24 -14.27 13.75
N ALA A 96 3.94 -14.53 13.54
CA ALA A 96 3.07 -13.66 12.75
C ALA A 96 2.98 -12.24 13.34
N GLY A 97 2.83 -12.14 14.67
CA GLY A 97 2.86 -10.85 15.37
C GLY A 97 4.19 -10.11 15.24
N MET A 98 5.32 -10.83 15.25
CA MET A 98 6.65 -10.25 15.05
C MET A 98 6.82 -9.69 13.64
N TYR A 99 6.38 -10.40 12.60
CA TYR A 99 6.39 -9.87 11.23
C TYR A 99 5.61 -8.55 11.13
N ALA A 100 4.38 -8.52 11.65
CA ALA A 100 3.55 -7.31 11.64
C ALA A 100 4.20 -6.15 12.42
N GLY A 101 4.68 -6.42 13.64
CA GLY A 101 5.33 -5.41 14.47
C GLY A 101 6.62 -4.84 13.85
N PHE A 102 7.46 -5.70 13.27
CA PHE A 102 8.70 -5.27 12.62
C PHE A 102 8.46 -4.58 11.28
N TYR A 103 7.44 -4.98 10.52
CA TYR A 103 7.00 -4.21 9.35
C TYR A 103 6.61 -2.78 9.75
N VAL A 104 5.75 -2.62 10.76
CA VAL A 104 5.36 -1.28 11.26
C VAL A 104 6.58 -0.49 11.72
N THR A 105 7.48 -1.14 12.47
CA THR A 105 8.73 -0.51 12.96
C THR A 105 9.60 -0.04 11.81
N TYR A 106 9.81 -0.88 10.79
CA TYR A 106 10.61 -0.52 9.62
C TYR A 106 10.01 0.67 8.88
N ILE A 107 8.70 0.68 8.62
CA ILE A 107 8.06 1.79 7.90
C ILE A 107 8.13 3.10 8.71
N GLN A 108 7.96 3.04 10.04
CA GLN A 108 8.13 4.22 10.89
C GLN A 108 9.57 4.77 10.80
N ASN A 109 10.58 3.91 10.96
CA ASN A 109 11.97 4.33 11.10
C ASN A 109 12.65 4.64 9.77
N GLU A 110 12.35 3.90 8.72
CA GLU A 110 13.07 3.95 7.43
C GLU A 110 12.27 4.70 6.34
N VAL A 111 11.00 5.01 6.59
CA VAL A 111 10.15 5.71 5.60
C VAL A 111 9.57 7.00 6.18
N PHE A 112 8.88 6.94 7.31
CA PHE A 112 8.20 8.11 7.87
C PHE A 112 9.15 9.06 8.59
N ALA A 113 10.12 8.56 9.35
CA ALA A 113 11.11 9.39 10.02
C ALA A 113 12.01 10.14 9.04
N PRO A 114 12.55 9.51 7.98
CA PRO A 114 13.33 10.23 6.97
C PRO A 114 12.47 11.17 6.11
N ALA A 115 11.14 10.96 6.04
CA ALA A 115 10.20 11.93 5.47
C ALA A 115 9.89 13.10 6.43
N GLY A 116 10.25 12.99 7.70
CA GLY A 116 9.96 13.94 8.77
C GLY A 116 8.46 14.04 9.08
N ILE A 117 7.75 12.92 9.07
CA ILE A 117 6.31 12.83 9.37
C ILE A 117 5.99 11.86 10.52
N ASP A 118 7.01 11.35 11.18
CA ASP A 118 7.02 10.34 12.25
C ASP A 118 6.64 10.90 13.63
N ASN A 119 5.89 12.00 13.70
CA ASN A 119 5.44 12.53 14.99
C ASN A 119 4.77 11.38 15.79
N PRO A 120 5.27 11.05 17.00
CA PRO A 120 4.79 9.88 17.72
C PRO A 120 3.27 9.88 17.86
N GLY A 121 2.63 8.77 17.51
CA GLY A 121 1.18 8.62 17.58
C GLY A 121 0.39 9.39 16.52
N SER A 122 1.01 9.86 15.43
CA SER A 122 0.33 10.58 14.34
C SER A 122 0.08 9.75 13.08
N ILE A 123 0.80 8.63 12.92
CA ILE A 123 0.62 7.65 11.84
C ILE A 123 0.63 6.27 12.48
N SER A 124 -0.35 5.42 12.17
CA SER A 124 -0.39 4.05 12.71
C SER A 124 -1.25 3.11 11.86
N CYS A 125 -1.23 1.81 12.14
CA CYS A 125 -2.13 0.83 11.53
C CYS A 125 -3.42 0.60 12.35
N LYS A 126 -3.78 1.56 13.19
CA LYS A 126 -4.98 1.54 14.02
C LYS A 126 -5.63 2.91 14.12
N ALA A 127 -6.92 2.92 14.41
CA ALA A 127 -7.61 4.15 14.77
C ALA A 127 -6.95 4.80 16.00
N LEU A 128 -6.63 6.09 15.87
CA LEU A 128 -6.05 6.90 16.92
C LEU A 128 -7.15 7.73 17.60
N PRO A 129 -7.32 7.64 18.92
CA PRO A 129 -8.33 8.41 19.64
C PRO A 129 -8.23 9.90 19.34
N PHE A 130 -9.38 10.55 19.08
CA PHE A 130 -9.51 12.00 18.83
C PHE A 130 -8.80 12.54 17.58
N VAL A 131 -8.12 11.69 16.80
CA VAL A 131 -7.39 12.08 15.57
C VAL A 131 -8.01 11.43 14.33
N THR A 132 -8.42 10.17 14.41
CA THR A 132 -8.97 9.44 13.27
C THR A 132 -10.43 9.84 13.01
N GLY A 133 -10.67 10.45 11.85
CA GLY A 133 -12.02 10.73 11.37
C GLY A 133 -12.77 9.44 11.07
N LYS A 134 -14.08 9.43 11.35
CA LYS A 134 -14.97 8.32 10.97
C LYS A 134 -15.23 8.34 9.46
N CYS A 135 -15.41 7.16 8.91
CA CYS A 135 -15.79 6.87 7.54
C CYS A 135 -17.24 6.44 7.47
N TYR A 136 -17.97 6.95 6.48
CA TYR A 136 -19.43 6.86 6.39
C TYR A 136 -19.85 6.21 5.08
N LYS A 137 -21.07 5.64 5.06
CA LYS A 137 -21.70 5.21 3.81
C LYS A 137 -22.45 6.38 3.19
N PHE A 138 -22.43 6.48 1.86
CA PHE A 138 -23.27 7.43 1.14
C PHE A 138 -24.08 6.71 0.04
N PRO A 139 -25.39 7.00 -0.13
CA PRO A 139 -26.21 7.91 0.67
C PRO A 139 -26.31 7.51 2.16
N TYR A 140 -26.61 8.48 3.02
CA TYR A 140 -26.74 8.24 4.46
C TYR A 140 -27.80 7.17 4.73
N ASN A 141 -27.47 6.18 5.56
CA ASN A 141 -28.29 5.00 5.80
C ASN A 141 -28.64 4.78 7.29
N ASN A 142 -28.63 5.85 8.10
CA ASN A 142 -28.87 5.81 9.54
C ASN A 142 -27.86 4.97 10.36
N LYS A 143 -26.71 4.59 9.80
CA LYS A 143 -25.63 3.94 10.55
C LYS A 143 -24.56 4.94 10.98
N SER A 144 -23.98 4.67 12.15
CA SER A 144 -22.78 5.39 12.62
C SER A 144 -21.59 5.12 11.72
N GLY A 145 -20.65 6.06 11.66
CA GLY A 145 -19.40 5.87 10.93
C GLY A 145 -18.44 4.90 11.63
N THR A 146 -17.50 4.34 10.86
CA THR A 146 -16.45 3.42 11.32
C THR A 146 -15.08 4.07 11.22
N ASP A 147 -14.14 3.71 12.08
CA ASP A 147 -12.71 4.04 11.96
C ASP A 147 -11.85 2.86 11.51
N PHE A 148 -12.49 1.74 11.16
CA PHE A 148 -11.87 0.46 10.77
C PHE A 148 -11.01 -0.23 11.86
N GLY A 149 -10.95 0.30 13.08
CA GLY A 149 -10.31 -0.38 14.21
C GLY A 149 -8.79 -0.52 14.11
N ASP A 150 -8.25 -1.62 14.65
CA ASP A 150 -6.83 -1.98 14.60
C ASP A 150 -6.61 -3.06 13.54
N VAL A 151 -5.90 -2.69 12.47
CA VAL A 151 -5.56 -3.55 11.34
C VAL A 151 -4.06 -3.83 11.27
N THR A 152 -3.35 -3.72 12.40
CA THR A 152 -1.90 -3.94 12.47
C THR A 152 -1.48 -5.32 11.95
N LEU A 153 -2.30 -6.35 12.16
CA LEU A 153 -2.05 -7.72 11.69
C LEU A 153 -2.41 -7.94 10.21
N GLU A 154 -3.01 -6.94 9.57
CA GLU A 154 -3.46 -6.93 8.18
C GLU A 154 -2.61 -5.97 7.33
N ALA A 155 -2.02 -4.93 7.94
CA ALA A 155 -1.28 -3.89 7.24
C ALA A 155 -0.20 -4.43 6.30
N GLY A 156 -0.18 -3.91 5.07
CA GLY A 156 0.64 -4.41 3.97
C GLY A 156 0.28 -3.71 2.67
N ALA A 157 -0.79 -4.17 2.00
CA ALA A 157 -1.39 -3.47 0.87
C ALA A 157 -2.19 -2.21 1.29
N GLN A 158 -2.66 -2.18 2.54
CA GLN A 158 -3.50 -1.13 3.11
C GLN A 158 -3.26 -0.96 4.62
N GLY A 159 -4.13 -0.18 5.29
CA GLY A 159 -4.21 -0.11 6.76
C GLY A 159 -3.51 1.05 7.44
N TRP A 160 -2.67 1.82 6.75
CA TRP A 160 -2.05 3.02 7.33
C TRP A 160 -3.04 4.18 7.48
N VAL A 161 -3.18 4.65 8.72
CA VAL A 161 -3.96 5.83 9.12
C VAL A 161 -3.04 7.04 9.16
N MET A 162 -3.29 8.02 8.29
CA MET A 162 -2.56 9.29 8.24
C MET A 162 -3.43 10.42 7.64
N SER A 163 -3.05 11.66 7.91
CA SER A 163 -3.68 12.85 7.30
C SER A 163 -3.27 13.02 5.84
N ALA A 164 -4.08 13.78 5.07
CA ALA A 164 -3.73 14.15 3.71
C ALA A 164 -2.39 14.92 3.65
N ALA A 165 -2.14 15.83 4.60
CA ALA A 165 -0.89 16.59 4.65
C ALA A 165 0.34 15.68 4.84
N GLN A 166 0.25 14.66 5.71
CA GLN A 166 1.32 13.66 5.87
C GLN A 166 1.51 12.85 4.59
N LEU A 167 0.43 12.41 3.93
CA LEU A 167 0.49 11.68 2.68
C LEU A 167 1.17 12.50 1.56
N ALA A 168 0.81 13.77 1.39
CA ALA A 168 1.47 14.66 0.42
C ALA A 168 2.95 14.88 0.74
N LYS A 169 3.30 15.06 2.03
CA LYS A 169 4.69 15.26 2.46
C LYS A 169 5.53 14.01 2.24
N PHE A 170 5.01 12.82 2.59
CA PHE A 170 5.63 11.54 2.24
C PHE A 170 5.90 11.46 0.74
N PHE A 171 4.87 11.69 -0.07
CA PHE A 171 4.98 11.57 -1.52
C PHE A 171 5.97 12.54 -2.14
N ARG A 172 6.06 13.75 -1.59
CA ARG A 172 7.09 14.72 -2.00
C ARG A 172 8.48 14.23 -1.64
N LYS A 173 8.67 13.75 -0.41
CA LYS A 173 9.97 13.27 0.08
C LYS A 173 10.46 12.03 -0.68
N LEU A 174 9.55 11.13 -1.03
CA LEU A 174 9.83 9.94 -1.83
C LEU A 174 10.43 10.27 -3.21
N HIS A 175 10.03 11.39 -3.82
CA HIS A 175 10.39 11.72 -5.21
C HIS A 175 11.33 12.90 -5.39
N TYR A 176 11.43 13.77 -4.39
CA TYR A 176 12.20 15.03 -4.49
C TYR A 176 13.18 15.19 -3.33
N SER A 177 13.57 14.08 -2.72
CA SER A 177 14.70 14.03 -1.78
C SER A 177 15.31 12.64 -1.78
N THR A 178 16.52 12.53 -1.24
CA THR A 178 17.23 11.26 -1.12
C THR A 178 17.13 10.64 0.28
N SER A 179 16.26 11.16 1.15
CA SER A 179 16.19 10.70 2.54
C SER A 179 15.51 9.34 2.70
N ILE A 180 14.62 8.97 1.78
CA ILE A 180 13.94 7.66 1.79
C ILE A 180 14.59 6.71 0.79
N LEU A 181 14.82 7.19 -0.44
CA LEU A 181 15.39 6.41 -1.53
C LEU A 181 16.18 7.30 -2.48
N SER A 182 17.13 6.71 -3.21
CA SER A 182 17.88 7.46 -4.23
C SER A 182 16.98 7.92 -5.36
N GLN A 183 17.37 8.99 -6.04
CA GLN A 183 16.63 9.52 -7.19
C GLN A 183 16.42 8.46 -8.29
N GLU A 184 17.43 7.65 -8.58
CA GLU A 184 17.36 6.57 -9.58
C GLU A 184 16.27 5.55 -9.25
N PHE A 185 16.20 5.10 -7.99
CA PHE A 185 15.13 4.18 -7.55
C PHE A 185 13.76 4.85 -7.60
N SER A 186 13.67 6.15 -7.34
CA SER A 186 12.43 6.92 -7.44
C SER A 186 11.86 6.91 -8.85
N GLU A 187 12.73 7.20 -9.81
CA GLU A 187 12.42 7.19 -11.24
C GLU A 187 12.07 5.79 -11.72
N PHE A 188 12.76 4.77 -11.20
CA PHE A 188 12.44 3.38 -11.45
C PHE A 188 11.02 3.04 -10.98
N MET A 189 10.62 3.47 -9.77
CA MET A 189 9.27 3.25 -9.27
C MET A 189 8.22 3.87 -10.19
N ILE A 190 8.42 5.10 -10.66
CA ILE A 190 7.48 5.79 -11.56
C ILE A 190 7.42 5.08 -12.92
N LYS A 191 8.59 4.76 -13.51
CA LYS A 191 8.72 4.13 -14.83
C LYS A 191 8.04 2.77 -14.88
N TYR A 192 8.27 1.95 -13.85
CA TYR A 192 7.75 0.58 -13.78
C TYR A 192 6.42 0.47 -13.01
N LYS A 193 5.88 1.60 -12.52
CA LYS A 193 4.64 1.67 -11.75
C LYS A 193 4.67 0.83 -10.47
N MET A 194 5.83 0.78 -9.82
CA MET A 194 5.99 0.09 -8.54
C MET A 194 5.35 0.93 -7.43
N GLY A 195 4.16 0.52 -7.00
CA GLY A 195 3.37 1.25 -6.01
C GLY A 195 2.43 2.30 -6.61
N TYR A 196 2.21 2.28 -7.93
CA TYR A 196 1.31 3.20 -8.63
C TYR A 196 0.26 2.45 -9.44
N ASP A 197 -0.95 2.98 -9.49
CA ASP A 197 -1.98 2.42 -10.36
C ASP A 197 -1.61 2.69 -11.82
N ARG A 198 -1.18 3.93 -12.12
CA ARG A 198 -0.81 4.39 -13.46
C ARG A 198 0.14 5.59 -13.42
N SER A 199 0.77 5.83 -14.56
CA SER A 199 1.49 7.03 -14.94
C SER A 199 1.12 7.42 -16.37
N GLY A 200 1.21 8.71 -16.72
CA GLY A 200 0.83 9.26 -18.01
C GLY A 200 0.98 10.77 -18.08
N ASN A 201 0.15 11.42 -18.88
CA ASN A 201 0.11 12.88 -19.01
C ASN A 201 -1.29 13.42 -18.74
N THR A 202 -1.39 14.65 -18.26
CA THR A 202 -2.63 15.43 -18.26
C THR A 202 -2.99 15.85 -19.68
N ASP A 203 -4.17 16.45 -19.87
CA ASP A 203 -4.64 16.89 -21.19
C ASP A 203 -3.74 17.99 -21.80
N ARG A 204 -3.01 18.74 -20.95
CA ARG A 204 -2.00 19.72 -21.39
C ARG A 204 -0.57 19.19 -21.44
N GLY A 205 -0.39 17.86 -21.35
CA GLY A 205 0.91 17.21 -21.53
C GLY A 205 1.80 17.16 -20.29
N MET A 206 1.34 17.66 -19.12
CA MET A 206 2.10 17.54 -17.87
C MET A 206 2.21 16.08 -17.47
N THR A 207 3.41 15.56 -17.20
CA THR A 207 3.55 14.19 -16.72
C THR A 207 2.88 14.02 -15.36
N CYS A 208 2.28 12.87 -15.10
CA CYS A 208 1.65 12.55 -13.83
C CYS A 208 1.71 11.06 -13.50
N TYR A 209 1.66 10.75 -12.22
CA TYR A 209 1.63 9.38 -11.68
C TYR A 209 0.85 9.38 -10.37
N TRP A 210 0.12 8.30 -10.07
CA TRP A 210 -0.78 8.29 -8.92
C TRP A 210 -1.02 6.92 -8.32
N LYS A 211 -1.45 6.92 -7.07
CA LYS A 211 -2.02 5.77 -6.37
C LYS A 211 -3.33 6.18 -5.72
N GLY A 212 -4.38 5.40 -5.97
CA GLY A 212 -5.64 5.47 -5.26
C GLY A 212 -5.74 4.39 -4.17
N GLY A 213 -6.55 4.68 -3.17
CA GLY A 213 -7.03 3.73 -2.18
C GLY A 213 -8.54 3.82 -2.05
N SER A 214 -9.20 2.70 -1.76
CA SER A 214 -10.65 2.65 -1.72
C SER A 214 -11.16 1.57 -0.78
N TYR A 215 -11.94 1.96 0.23
CA TYR A 215 -12.82 1.06 0.96
C TYR A 215 -14.24 1.37 0.48
N SER A 216 -14.90 0.40 -0.15
CA SER A 216 -16.27 0.55 -0.66
C SER A 216 -17.29 0.26 0.43
N SER A 217 -18.36 1.07 0.52
CA SER A 217 -19.44 0.83 1.47
C SER A 217 -20.24 -0.45 1.20
N ASN A 218 -20.14 -1.04 0.01
CA ASN A 218 -20.76 -2.33 -0.32
C ASN A 218 -20.06 -3.52 0.36
N GLN A 219 -18.78 -3.35 0.70
CA GLN A 219 -17.95 -4.41 1.29
C GLN A 219 -17.56 -4.10 2.74
N ASN A 220 -17.74 -2.86 3.19
CA ASN A 220 -17.22 -2.37 4.46
C ASN A 220 -18.28 -1.64 5.29
N ALA A 221 -18.00 -1.42 6.57
CA ALA A 221 -18.89 -0.70 7.49
C ALA A 221 -19.03 0.81 7.17
N GLY A 222 -18.08 1.37 6.41
CA GLY A 222 -18.09 2.73 5.86
C GLY A 222 -17.27 2.78 4.58
N ALA A 223 -17.21 3.94 3.94
CA ALA A 223 -16.42 4.13 2.73
C ALA A 223 -15.30 5.14 2.94
N LEU A 224 -14.20 4.90 2.24
CA LEU A 224 -13.05 5.79 2.18
C LEU A 224 -12.51 5.81 0.76
N LYS A 225 -12.14 6.98 0.27
CA LYS A 225 -11.33 7.14 -0.93
C LYS A 225 -10.09 7.94 -0.57
N SER A 226 -8.93 7.44 -0.96
CA SER A 226 -7.68 8.19 -0.89
C SER A 226 -7.07 8.28 -2.28
N LEU A 227 -6.32 9.35 -2.50
CA LEU A 227 -5.60 9.57 -3.75
C LEU A 227 -4.36 10.39 -3.46
N VAL A 228 -3.24 9.98 -4.05
CA VAL A 228 -2.04 10.80 -4.15
C VAL A 228 -1.60 10.86 -5.61
N ILE A 229 -1.32 12.06 -6.09
CA ILE A 229 -0.86 12.32 -7.46
C ILE A 229 0.40 13.16 -7.39
N GLY A 230 1.39 12.82 -8.21
CA GLY A 230 2.50 13.71 -8.49
C GLY A 230 2.56 14.13 -9.93
N PHE A 231 3.05 15.35 -10.13
CA PHE A 231 3.09 16.03 -11.42
C PHE A 231 4.53 16.41 -11.80
N GLY A 232 4.78 16.52 -13.11
CA GLY A 232 6.10 16.86 -13.68
C GLY A 232 6.64 18.23 -13.27
N ASN A 233 5.80 19.15 -12.82
CA ASN A 233 6.19 20.45 -12.24
C ASN A 233 6.46 20.38 -10.73
N HIS A 234 6.65 19.17 -10.19
CA HIS A 234 6.99 18.93 -8.78
C HIS A 234 5.89 19.28 -7.77
N VAL A 235 4.65 19.47 -8.25
CA VAL A 235 3.46 19.59 -7.40
C VAL A 235 2.98 18.20 -7.00
N GLN A 236 2.77 17.97 -5.70
CA GLN A 236 2.14 16.76 -5.19
C GLN A 236 0.77 17.11 -4.59
N VAL A 237 -0.25 16.31 -4.91
CA VAL A 237 -1.61 16.48 -4.39
C VAL A 237 -2.04 15.21 -3.67
N SER A 238 -2.59 15.37 -2.48
CA SER A 238 -3.23 14.29 -1.72
C SER A 238 -4.69 14.63 -1.44
N LEU A 239 -5.56 13.62 -1.48
CA LEU A 239 -6.98 13.74 -1.16
C LEU A 239 -7.41 12.54 -0.32
N ILE A 240 -8.19 12.79 0.73
CA ILE A 240 -8.87 11.77 1.51
C ILE A 240 -10.34 12.18 1.62
N ILE A 241 -11.23 11.27 1.27
CA ILE A 241 -12.69 11.41 1.37
C ILE A 241 -13.18 10.28 2.27
N ASN A 242 -13.92 10.61 3.31
CA ASN A 242 -14.41 9.67 4.32
C ASN A 242 -15.84 9.17 4.04
N SER A 243 -16.21 9.08 2.77
CA SER A 243 -17.49 8.55 2.29
C SER A 243 -17.38 8.04 0.85
N ASP A 244 -18.45 7.43 0.34
CA ASP A 244 -18.56 7.20 -1.10
C ASP A 244 -18.57 8.55 -1.83
N PHE A 245 -17.86 8.61 -2.96
CA PHE A 245 -17.75 9.80 -3.78
C PHE A 245 -18.57 9.61 -5.06
N THR A 246 -19.60 10.45 -5.25
CA THR A 246 -20.57 10.34 -6.35
C THR A 246 -20.51 11.54 -7.32
N GLY A 247 -19.32 12.11 -7.52
CA GLY A 247 -19.14 13.23 -8.45
C GLY A 247 -19.35 12.82 -9.93
N PRO A 248 -19.69 13.78 -10.81
CA PRO A 248 -19.89 13.50 -12.24
C PRO A 248 -18.60 13.11 -12.97
N LYS A 249 -17.44 13.39 -12.37
CA LYS A 249 -16.12 12.94 -12.80
C LYS A 249 -15.41 12.27 -11.63
N ALA A 250 -14.51 11.33 -11.90
CA ALA A 250 -13.64 10.78 -10.87
C ALA A 250 -12.81 11.89 -10.19
N ALA A 251 -12.58 11.79 -8.88
CA ALA A 251 -11.83 12.80 -8.11
C ALA A 251 -10.43 13.09 -8.72
N ARG A 252 -9.77 12.05 -9.25
CA ARG A 252 -8.51 12.18 -9.99
C ARG A 252 -8.61 13.14 -11.18
N THR A 253 -9.65 12.97 -12.00
CA THR A 253 -9.87 13.80 -13.20
C THR A 253 -10.06 15.26 -12.80
N VAL A 254 -10.85 15.52 -11.76
CA VAL A 254 -11.05 16.89 -11.24
C VAL A 254 -9.74 17.53 -10.81
N ILE A 255 -8.85 16.80 -10.12
CA ILE A 255 -7.54 17.32 -9.71
C ILE A 255 -6.63 17.59 -10.92
N MET A 256 -6.58 16.68 -11.89
CA MET A 256 -5.77 16.87 -13.11
C MET A 256 -6.22 18.11 -13.89
N GLU A 257 -7.53 18.30 -14.04
CA GLU A 257 -8.10 19.50 -14.67
C GLU A 257 -7.76 20.79 -13.89
N ALA A 258 -7.74 20.73 -12.55
CA ALA A 258 -7.35 21.87 -11.73
C ALA A 258 -5.87 22.25 -11.94
N VAL A 259 -4.97 21.26 -12.00
CA VAL A 259 -3.54 21.49 -12.27
C VAL A 259 -3.34 22.04 -13.68
N ASP A 260 -4.06 21.53 -14.67
CA ASP A 260 -3.99 22.03 -16.04
C ASP A 260 -4.40 23.50 -16.14
N ASN A 261 -5.27 23.98 -15.25
CA ASN A 261 -5.73 25.36 -15.20
C ASN A 261 -4.90 26.28 -14.28
N MET A 262 -3.83 25.78 -13.65
CA MET A 262 -2.92 26.65 -12.89
C MET A 262 -2.27 27.71 -13.79
N PRO A 263 -1.97 28.92 -13.26
CA PRO A 263 -1.29 29.97 -14.02
C PRO A 263 0.04 29.48 -14.61
N LYS A 264 0.44 30.03 -15.75
CA LYS A 264 1.70 29.63 -16.42
C LYS A 264 2.94 29.77 -15.53
N SER A 265 2.92 30.64 -14.53
CA SER A 265 4.01 30.80 -13.55
C SER A 265 4.20 29.59 -12.62
N PHE A 266 3.25 28.65 -12.60
CA PHE A 266 3.27 27.41 -11.81
C PHE A 266 3.45 26.15 -12.67
N LYS A 267 3.59 26.30 -13.98
CA LYS A 267 3.82 25.19 -14.93
C LYS A 267 5.29 25.08 -15.27
#